data_AF-A0A3D6DS97-F1
#
_entry.id   AF-A0A3D6DS97-F1
#
_cell.length_a   1.000
_cell.length_b   1.000
_cell.length_c   1.000
_cell.angle_alpha   90.00
_cell.angle_beta   90.00
_cell.angle_gamma   90.00
#
_symmetry.space_group_name_H-M   'P 1'
#
loop_
_entity.id
_entity.type
_entity.pdbx_description
1 polymer ?
#
loop_
_entity_poly.entity_id
_entity_poly.type
_entity_poly.pdbx_seq_one_letter_code
_entity_poly.pdbx_strand_id
1 'polypeptide(L)'
;MARTACSSCLRTSLPGPATGCRRQGFSLIELLITLAVVAVLAGVVVPVAQTAVQRAKEQDLRIALRELRGAIDRYKKAGDEGRIRKATTDSGYPATLQVLLEGEDDLRDPKRRKIYFLRR
;
A
#
# COMPACT_ATOMS: atom_id res chain seq x y z
N MET A 1 -57.93 -52.82 -37.86
CA MET A 1 -57.64 -52.31 -39.22
C MET A 1 -58.84 -51.51 -39.71
N ALA A 2 -58.82 -50.19 -39.60
CA ALA A 2 -59.62 -49.27 -40.43
C ALA A 2 -59.24 -47.83 -40.07
N ARG A 3 -58.86 -47.08 -41.09
CA ARG A 3 -58.50 -45.67 -41.05
C ARG A 3 -59.74 -44.83 -40.75
N THR A 4 -59.63 -43.84 -39.89
CA THR A 4 -60.60 -42.75 -39.77
C THR A 4 -59.86 -41.43 -39.95
N ALA A 5 -60.02 -40.85 -41.14
CA ALA A 5 -59.64 -39.49 -41.43
C ALA A 5 -60.68 -38.56 -40.78
N CYS A 6 -60.23 -37.74 -39.84
CA CYS A 6 -60.96 -36.56 -39.36
C CYS A 6 -60.44 -35.38 -40.20
N SER A 7 -61.25 -34.88 -41.14
CA SER A 7 -62.04 -33.65 -40.98
C SER A 7 -61.13 -32.45 -40.67
N SER A 8 -60.84 -31.62 -41.67
CA SER A 8 -61.45 -30.27 -41.80
C SER A 8 -61.22 -29.40 -40.56
N CYS A 9 -60.79 -28.15 -40.60
CA CYS A 9 -60.55 -27.21 -41.66
C CYS A 9 -59.96 -25.99 -40.94
N LEU A 10 -58.94 -25.37 -41.55
CA LEU A 10 -58.59 -23.95 -41.41
C LEU A 10 -58.28 -23.39 -40.00
N ARG A 11 -57.00 -23.02 -39.79
CA ARG A 11 -56.66 -21.61 -39.55
C ARG A 11 -55.16 -21.34 -39.69
N THR A 12 -54.86 -20.61 -40.76
CA THR A 12 -53.92 -19.47 -40.81
C THR A 12 -52.53 -19.67 -40.23
N SER A 13 -51.61 -19.93 -41.15
CA SER A 13 -50.33 -19.23 -41.31
C SER A 13 -50.28 -17.84 -40.65
N LEU A 14 -49.34 -17.67 -39.71
CA LEU A 14 -48.53 -16.46 -39.63
C LEU A 14 -47.10 -16.87 -39.28
N PRO A 15 -46.18 -16.96 -40.26
CA PRO A 15 -44.77 -16.82 -39.96
C PRO A 15 -44.56 -15.37 -39.53
N GLY A 16 -44.41 -15.14 -38.23
CA GLY A 16 -43.92 -13.86 -37.72
C GLY A 16 -42.58 -13.55 -38.38
N PRO A 17 -42.29 -12.29 -38.77
CA PRO A 17 -41.02 -11.96 -39.38
C PRO A 17 -39.93 -12.38 -38.42
N ALA A 18 -39.05 -13.27 -38.87
CA ALA A 18 -37.78 -13.51 -38.22
C ALA A 18 -37.06 -12.17 -38.19
N THR A 19 -37.18 -11.44 -37.07
CA THR A 19 -36.28 -10.36 -36.74
C THR A 19 -34.93 -11.02 -36.51
N GLY A 20 -34.21 -11.22 -37.62
CA GLY A 20 -32.82 -11.61 -37.60
C GLY A 20 -32.13 -10.67 -36.62
N CYS A 21 -31.54 -11.25 -35.58
CA CYS A 21 -30.65 -10.53 -34.70
C CYS A 21 -29.55 -9.97 -35.60
N ARG A 22 -29.67 -8.69 -35.95
CA ARG A 22 -28.68 -7.97 -36.75
C ARG A 22 -27.41 -8.05 -35.94
N ARG A 23 -26.48 -8.90 -36.34
CA ARG A 23 -25.13 -8.91 -35.78
C ARG A 23 -24.50 -7.57 -36.14
N GLN A 24 -24.59 -6.62 -35.23
CA GLN A 24 -23.89 -5.35 -35.32
C GLN A 24 -22.41 -5.67 -35.07
N GLY A 25 -21.59 -5.54 -36.10
CA GLY A 25 -20.14 -5.59 -35.97
C GLY A 25 -19.60 -4.24 -35.49
N PHE A 26 -18.47 -4.26 -34.78
CA PHE A 26 -17.76 -3.05 -34.38
C PHE A 26 -17.13 -2.37 -35.60
N SER A 27 -17.14 -1.04 -35.62
CA SER A 27 -16.48 -0.28 -36.68
C SER A 27 -14.97 -0.16 -36.42
N LEU A 28 -14.17 0.00 -37.48
CA LEU A 28 -12.72 0.27 -37.36
C LEU A 28 -12.45 1.51 -36.50
N ILE A 29 -13.28 2.56 -36.63
CA ILE A 29 -13.10 3.79 -35.87
C ILE A 29 -13.38 3.57 -34.37
N GLU A 30 -14.33 2.70 -34.02
CA GLU A 30 -14.63 2.35 -32.63
C GLU A 30 -13.50 1.54 -31.99
N LEU A 31 -12.90 0.61 -32.74
CA LEU A 31 -11.69 -0.09 -32.29
C LEU A 31 -10.49 0.85 -32.11
N LEU A 32 -10.31 1.83 -32.99
CA LEU A 32 -9.24 2.83 -32.84
C LEU A 32 -9.45 3.74 -31.63
N ILE A 33 -10.67 4.20 -31.40
CA ILE A 33 -11.00 5.05 -30.24
C ILE A 33 -10.79 4.27 -28.94
N THR A 34 -11.29 3.03 -28.86
CA THR A 34 -11.12 2.20 -27.66
C THR A 34 -9.65 1.89 -27.38
N LEU A 35 -8.87 1.52 -28.40
CA LEU A 35 -7.43 1.31 -28.26
C LEU A 35 -6.71 2.58 -27.80
N ALA A 36 -7.05 3.74 -28.37
CA ALA A 36 -6.48 5.03 -27.98
C ALA A 36 -6.75 5.35 -26.50
N VAL A 37 -7.99 5.14 -26.03
CA VAL A 37 -8.35 5.34 -24.61
C VAL A 37 -7.57 4.40 -23.70
N VAL A 38 -7.49 3.10 -24.04
CA VAL A 38 -6.73 2.12 -23.26
C VAL A 38 -5.24 2.48 -23.22
N ALA A 39 -4.65 2.91 -24.32
CA ALA A 39 -3.25 3.33 -24.38
C ALA A 39 -2.95 4.51 -23.45
N VAL A 40 -3.83 5.53 -23.43
CA VAL A 40 -3.70 6.69 -22.52
C VAL A 40 -3.81 6.25 -21.06
N LEU A 41 -4.81 5.43 -20.72
CA LEU A 41 -5.00 4.93 -19.36
C LEU A 41 -3.80 4.10 -18.90
N ALA A 42 -3.28 3.21 -19.76
CA ALA A 42 -2.11 2.41 -19.46
C ALA A 42 -0.87 3.27 -19.15
N GLY A 43 -0.69 4.40 -19.84
CA GLY A 43 0.44 5.30 -19.63
C GLY A 43 0.46 5.99 -18.25
N VAL A 44 -0.71 6.28 -17.65
CA VAL A 44 -0.81 7.04 -16.38
C VAL A 44 -0.86 6.15 -15.13
N VAL A 45 -1.13 4.85 -15.27
CA VAL A 45 -1.32 3.94 -14.12
C VAL A 45 -0.05 3.78 -13.28
N VAL A 46 1.11 3.64 -13.90
CA VAL A 46 2.40 3.37 -13.21
C VAL A 46 2.83 4.50 -12.26
N PRO A 47 2.94 5.78 -12.68
CA PRO A 47 3.38 6.85 -11.77
C PRO A 47 2.42 7.05 -10.59
N VAL A 48 1.11 6.89 -10.81
CA VAL A 48 0.10 7.00 -9.75
C VAL A 48 0.33 5.94 -8.66
N ALA A 49 0.54 4.68 -9.05
CA ALA A 49 0.85 3.61 -8.10
C ALA A 49 2.17 3.87 -7.34
N GLN A 50 3.21 4.37 -8.02
CA GLN A 50 4.49 4.68 -7.40
C GLN A 50 4.40 5.81 -6.37
N THR A 51 3.59 6.85 -6.61
CA THR A 51 3.44 7.97 -5.68
C THR A 51 2.85 7.56 -4.33
N ALA A 52 1.90 6.62 -4.32
CA ALA A 52 1.31 6.10 -3.09
C ALA A 52 2.36 5.36 -2.24
N VAL A 53 3.17 4.51 -2.88
CA VAL A 53 4.27 3.78 -2.21
C VAL A 53 5.35 4.72 -1.71
N GLN A 54 5.73 5.74 -2.49
CA GLN A 54 6.71 6.74 -2.08
C GLN A 54 6.25 7.52 -0.84
N ARG A 55 4.99 7.97 -0.82
CA ARG A 55 4.42 8.68 0.34
C ARG A 55 4.44 7.84 1.61
N ALA A 56 4.11 6.54 1.51
CA ALA A 56 4.19 5.63 2.65
C ALA A 56 5.63 5.53 3.18
N LYS A 57 6.61 5.31 2.29
CA LYS A 57 8.03 5.24 2.66
C LYS A 57 8.54 6.53 3.30
N GLU A 58 8.14 7.69 2.78
CA GLU A 58 8.49 8.98 3.37
C GLU A 58 7.91 9.16 4.77
N GLN A 59 6.67 8.72 4.99
CA GLN A 59 6.04 8.77 6.30
C GLN A 59 6.77 7.86 7.29
N ASP A 60 7.09 6.63 6.91
CA ASP A 60 7.83 5.68 7.74
C ASP A 60 9.22 6.21 8.08
N LEU A 61 9.92 6.80 7.10
CA LEU A 61 11.22 7.43 7.32
C LEU A 61 11.12 8.59 8.32
N ARG A 62 10.12 9.47 8.17
CA ARG A 62 9.91 10.60 9.09
C ARG A 62 9.56 10.14 10.51
N ILE A 63 8.89 8.99 10.66
CA ILE A 63 8.63 8.38 11.97
C ILE A 63 9.95 7.88 12.56
N ALA A 64 10.72 7.09 11.82
CA ALA A 64 12.00 6.55 12.27
C ALA A 64 12.99 7.65 12.67
N LEU A 65 13.09 8.74 11.89
CA LEU A 65 13.96 9.86 12.21
C LEU A 65 13.53 10.60 13.50
N ARG A 66 12.22 10.77 13.73
CA ARG A 66 11.72 11.37 14.97
C ARG A 66 12.01 10.48 16.18
N GLU A 67 11.91 9.17 16.02
CA GLU A 67 12.27 8.22 17.06
C GLU A 67 13.75 8.26 17.40
N LEU A 68 14.63 8.22 16.39
CA LEU A 68 16.08 8.33 16.56
C LEU A 68 16.46 9.64 17.27
N ARG A 69 15.88 10.77 16.84
CA ARG A 69 16.09 12.06 17.50
C ARG A 69 15.66 12.01 18.96
N GLY A 70 14.48 11.48 19.24
CA GLY A 70 13.99 11.34 20.61
C GLY A 70 14.88 10.44 21.47
N ALA A 71 15.45 9.37 20.90
CA ALA A 71 16.38 8.49 21.61
C ALA A 71 17.69 9.19 21.96
N ILE A 72 18.25 9.95 21.01
CA ILE A 72 19.44 10.78 21.23
C ILE A 72 19.19 11.82 22.34
N ASP A 73 18.06 12.51 22.29
CA ASP A 73 17.70 13.51 23.29
C ASP A 73 17.53 12.89 24.69
N ARG A 74 16.95 11.70 24.79
CA ARG A 74 16.85 10.94 26.05
C ARG A 74 18.21 10.51 26.59
N TYR A 75 19.13 10.08 25.72
CA TYR A 75 20.50 9.72 26.11
C TYR A 75 21.21 10.91 26.73
N LYS A 76 21.17 12.06 26.05
CA LYS A 76 21.75 13.30 26.58
C LYS A 76 21.15 13.68 27.92
N LYS A 77 19.82 13.64 28.04
CA LYS A 77 19.13 13.92 29.31
C LYS A 77 19.58 12.96 30.42
N ALA A 78 19.73 11.66 30.14
CA ALA A 78 20.22 10.70 31.12
C ALA A 78 21.67 10.99 31.54
N GLY A 79 22.51 11.48 30.62
CA GLY A 79 23.87 11.92 30.90
C GLY A 79 23.90 13.18 31.77
N ASP A 80 23.05 14.16 31.47
CA ASP A 80 22.93 15.40 32.25
C ASP A 80 22.36 15.13 33.64
N GLU A 81 21.50 14.12 33.79
CA GLU A 81 21.02 13.62 35.09
C GLU A 81 22.08 12.76 35.83
N GLY A 82 23.20 12.41 35.21
CA GLY A 82 24.21 11.53 35.81
C GLY A 82 23.73 10.09 36.02
N ARG A 83 22.74 9.63 35.23
CA ARG A 83 22.27 8.23 35.21
C ARG A 83 23.20 7.32 34.41
N ILE A 84 23.94 7.87 33.47
CA ILE A 84 24.89 7.13 32.62
C ILE A 84 26.30 7.67 32.81
N ARG A 85 27.31 6.86 32.47
CA ARG A 85 28.71 7.19 32.71
C ARG A 85 29.25 8.11 31.62
N LYS A 86 29.25 9.42 31.88
CA LYS A 86 29.80 10.43 30.97
C LYS A 86 31.28 10.66 31.25
N ALA A 87 32.14 10.62 30.22
CA ALA A 87 33.48 11.16 30.31
C ALA A 87 33.40 12.69 30.35
N THR A 88 34.15 13.35 31.24
CA THR A 88 34.10 14.81 31.43
C THR A 88 34.41 15.63 30.18
N THR A 89 35.07 15.04 29.19
CA THR A 89 35.44 15.67 27.92
C THR A 89 34.42 15.41 26.80
N ASP A 90 33.37 14.64 27.06
CA ASP A 90 32.42 14.22 26.03
C ASP A 90 31.24 15.20 25.90
N SER A 91 30.76 15.33 24.67
CA SER A 91 29.64 16.19 24.25
C SER A 91 28.31 15.88 24.93
N GLY A 92 28.21 14.69 25.57
CA GLY A 92 26.97 14.19 26.17
C GLY A 92 26.02 13.55 25.16
N TYR A 93 26.46 13.33 23.93
CA TYR A 93 25.75 12.59 22.90
C TYR A 93 26.39 11.22 22.70
N PRO A 94 25.62 10.20 22.26
CA PRO A 94 26.17 8.87 22.06
C PRO A 94 27.20 8.87 20.91
N ALA A 95 28.32 8.17 21.09
CA ALA A 95 29.37 8.05 20.07
C ALA A 95 28.88 7.31 18.81
N THR A 96 27.96 6.35 18.98
CA THR A 96 27.34 5.59 17.89
C THR A 96 25.87 5.29 18.21
N LEU A 97 25.06 5.05 17.18
CA LEU A 97 23.64 4.67 17.36
C LEU A 97 23.49 3.31 18.06
N GLN A 98 24.50 2.44 17.97
CA GLN A 98 24.52 1.14 18.65
C GLN A 98 24.40 1.29 20.17
N VAL A 99 24.97 2.34 20.76
CA VAL A 99 24.84 2.63 22.20
C VAL A 99 23.38 2.80 22.62
N LEU A 100 22.54 3.39 21.77
CA LEU A 100 21.11 3.57 22.05
C LEU A 100 20.34 2.24 22.04
N LEU A 101 20.85 1.24 21.33
CA LEU A 101 20.24 -0.08 21.16
C LEU A 101 20.72 -1.09 22.22
N GLU A 102 22.00 -1.06 22.55
CA GLU A 102 22.61 -1.92 23.57
C GLU A 102 22.26 -1.46 24.98
N GLY A 103 21.98 -0.16 25.14
CA GLY A 103 21.67 0.48 26.41
C GLY A 103 22.88 0.61 27.33
N GLU A 104 22.81 1.56 28.26
CA GLU A 104 23.86 1.79 29.26
C GLU A 104 23.38 1.46 30.67
N ASP A 105 24.32 1.07 31.53
CA ASP A 105 24.03 0.76 32.93
C ASP A 105 23.57 2.02 33.69
N ASP A 106 22.43 1.94 34.37
CA ASP A 106 21.96 3.02 35.23
C ASP A 106 22.80 3.09 36.50
N LEU A 107 23.60 4.15 36.62
CA LEU A 107 24.41 4.42 37.80
C LEU A 107 23.58 4.78 39.03
N ARG A 108 22.32 5.21 38.85
CA ARG A 108 21.40 5.49 39.97
C ARG A 108 20.70 4.24 40.48
N ASP A 109 20.70 3.14 39.73
CA ASP A 109 20.09 1.89 40.18
C ASP A 109 21.15 1.03 40.91
N PRO A 110 20.91 0.62 42.17
CA PRO A 110 21.84 -0.25 42.90
C PRO A 110 22.06 -1.61 42.21
N LYS A 111 21.12 -2.06 41.35
CA LYS A 111 21.26 -3.28 40.54
C LYS A 111 21.90 -3.04 39.17
N ARG A 112 22.28 -1.80 38.83
CA ARG A 112 22.86 -1.38 37.54
C ARG A 112 22.09 -1.93 36.34
N ARG A 113 20.77 -1.78 36.35
CA ARG A 113 19.94 -2.20 35.21
C ARG A 113 20.23 -1.31 34.00
N LYS A 114 20.22 -1.91 32.82
CA LYS A 114 20.43 -1.18 31.57
C LYS A 114 19.23 -0.31 31.20
N ILE A 115 19.50 0.94 30.80
CA ILE A 115 18.55 1.86 30.21
C ILE A 115 18.70 1.78 28.69
N TYR A 116 17.61 1.41 28.01
CA TYR A 116 17.53 1.39 26.56
C TYR A 116 16.87 2.68 26.07
N PHE A 117 17.41 3.28 25.02
CA PHE A 117 16.95 4.58 24.50
C PHE A 117 16.13 4.45 23.22
N LEU A 118 16.34 3.37 22.46
CA LEU A 118 15.56 2.99 21.28
C LEU A 118 14.61 1.82 21.60
N ARG A 119 13.40 1.84 21.05
CA ARG A 119 12.47 0.70 21.14
C ARG A 119 12.73 -0.24 19.94
N ARG A 120 12.66 -1.55 20.16
CA ARG A 120 12.68 -2.56 19.07
C ARG A 120 11.30 -2.72 18.45
#